data_AF-A0A953ZC73-F1
#
_entry.id   AF-A0A953ZC73-F1
#
_cell.length_a   1.000
_cell.length_b   1.000
_cell.length_c   1.000
_cell.angle_alpha   90.00
_cell.angle_beta   90.00
_cell.angle_gamma   90.00
#
_symmetry.space_group_name_H-M   'P 1'
#
loop_
_entity.id
_entity.type
_entity.pdbx_description
1 polymer ?
#
loop_
_entity_poly.entity_id
_entity_poly.type
_entity_poly.pdbx_seq_one_letter_code
_entity_poly.pdbx_strand_id
1 'polypeptide(L)'
;MDSENLAYMESLYEDFSRDPSSVPSRWREYFESLDGNGDGNGNGHSKGVRLGPSFGVRSIFNPAPQQASGAPGVSAYDVAALQEKVDRLIRVYRARGHRLAKVDPLGRPLPAIPELELDYFGLSDAELDRTIVSTTIAAPGLDTPRKVLEHLQETYCRSIGV
;
A
#
# COMPACT_ATOMS: atom_id res chain seq x y z
N MET A 1 -20.57 10.74 1.51
CA MET A 1 -20.04 10.32 0.19
C MET A 1 -21.04 9.32 -0.31
N ASP A 2 -22.02 9.82 -1.05
CA ASP A 2 -23.41 9.43 -0.86
C ASP A 2 -23.80 8.28 -1.77
N SER A 3 -24.05 7.11 -1.19
CA SER A 3 -24.46 5.89 -1.89
C SER A 3 -25.83 6.01 -2.59
N GLU A 4 -26.60 7.05 -2.25
CA GLU A 4 -27.94 7.29 -2.78
C GLU A 4 -27.92 7.66 -4.28
N ASN A 5 -26.86 8.33 -4.75
CA ASN A 5 -26.72 8.65 -6.17
C ASN A 5 -26.33 7.42 -7.01
N LEU A 6 -25.67 6.43 -6.39
CA LEU A 6 -25.19 5.24 -7.09
C LEU A 6 -26.36 4.34 -7.51
N ALA A 7 -27.33 4.12 -6.62
CA ALA A 7 -28.51 3.30 -6.92
C ALA A 7 -29.35 3.91 -8.07
N TYR A 8 -29.46 5.24 -8.11
CA TYR A 8 -30.15 5.95 -9.19
C TYR A 8 -29.40 5.86 -10.53
N MET A 9 -28.07 5.98 -10.51
CA MET A 9 -27.23 5.80 -11.70
C MET A 9 -27.27 4.36 -12.22
N GLU A 10 -27.30 3.38 -11.32
CA GLU A 10 -27.37 1.95 -11.64
C GLU A 10 -28.70 1.60 -12.32
N SER A 11 -29.85 2.03 -11.75
CA SER A 11 -31.15 1.80 -12.38
C SER A 11 -31.25 2.47 -13.76
N LEU A 12 -30.69 3.68 -13.89
CA LEU A 12 -30.74 4.46 -15.12
C LEU A 12 -29.85 3.83 -16.22
N TYR A 13 -28.77 3.15 -15.85
CA TYR A 13 -27.92 2.39 -16.78
C TYR A 13 -28.53 1.02 -17.16
N GLU A 14 -29.23 0.35 -16.24
CA GLU A 14 -29.98 -0.87 -16.55
C GLU A 14 -31.07 -0.60 -17.61
N ASP A 15 -31.80 0.50 -17.47
CA ASP A 15 -32.82 0.91 -18.43
C ASP A 15 -32.20 1.24 -19.80
N PHE A 16 -31.07 1.94 -19.82
CA PHE A 16 -30.31 2.22 -21.05
C PHE A 16 -29.86 0.93 -21.77
N SER A 17 -29.39 -0.05 -21.00
CA SER A 17 -28.90 -1.34 -21.54
C SER A 17 -30.03 -2.20 -22.11
N ARG A 18 -31.26 -2.05 -21.60
CA ARG A 18 -32.45 -2.74 -22.13
C ARG A 18 -33.03 -2.03 -23.35
N ASP A 19 -33.15 -0.71 -23.30
CA ASP A 19 -33.66 0.12 -24.39
C ASP A 19 -33.01 1.53 -24.33
N PRO A 20 -32.11 1.86 -25.28
CA PRO A 20 -31.47 3.18 -25.32
C PRO A 20 -32.45 4.35 -25.44
N SER A 21 -33.65 4.13 -26.00
CA SER A 21 -34.66 5.18 -26.17
C SER A 21 -35.43 5.51 -24.89
N SER A 22 -35.38 4.63 -23.87
CA SER A 22 -36.07 4.79 -22.59
C SER A 22 -35.44 5.84 -21.67
N VAL A 23 -34.17 6.20 -21.93
CA VAL A 23 -33.38 7.12 -21.13
C VAL A 23 -33.34 8.52 -21.78
N PRO A 24 -33.34 9.63 -21.00
CA PRO A 24 -33.25 10.98 -21.54
C PRO A 24 -32.02 11.20 -22.44
N SER A 25 -32.15 12.03 -23.48
CA SER A 25 -31.12 12.23 -24.51
C SER A 25 -29.73 12.58 -23.97
N ARG A 26 -29.66 13.41 -22.92
CA ARG A 26 -28.40 13.79 -22.26
C ARG A 26 -27.67 12.59 -21.63
N TRP A 27 -28.42 11.64 -21.09
CA TRP A 27 -27.85 10.44 -20.48
C TRP A 27 -27.48 9.40 -21.54
N ARG A 28 -28.26 9.33 -22.63
CA ARG A 28 -27.92 8.51 -23.81
C ARG A 28 -26.57 8.92 -24.40
N GLU A 29 -26.38 10.22 -24.66
CA GLU A 29 -25.10 10.79 -25.14
C GLU A 29 -23.94 10.47 -24.18
N TYR A 30 -24.18 10.52 -22.88
CA TYR A 30 -23.19 10.19 -21.86
C TYR A 30 -22.76 8.70 -21.92
N PHE A 31 -23.71 7.75 -21.98
CA PHE A 31 -23.38 6.33 -22.04
C PHE A 31 -22.81 5.90 -23.40
N GLU A 32 -23.30 6.47 -24.50
CA GLU A 32 -22.71 6.25 -25.83
C GLU A 32 -21.26 6.74 -25.89
N SER A 33 -20.93 7.85 -25.20
CA SER A 33 -19.54 8.32 -25.09
C SER A 33 -18.63 7.40 -24.28
N LEU A 34 -19.20 6.54 -23.42
CA LEU A 34 -18.46 5.52 -22.67
C LEU A 34 -18.16 4.27 -23.51
N ASP A 35 -19.07 3.91 -24.43
CA ASP A 35 -18.93 2.76 -25.35
C ASP A 35 -18.22 3.11 -26.67
N GLY A 36 -18.08 4.40 -26.99
CA GLY A 36 -17.35 4.90 -28.15
C GLY A 36 -15.87 4.50 -28.12
N ASN A 37 -15.52 3.50 -28.94
CA ASN A 37 -14.16 3.08 -29.22
C ASN A 37 -13.34 4.28 -29.72
N GLY A 38 -12.37 4.72 -28.93
CA GLY A 38 -11.59 5.93 -29.16
C GLY A 38 -10.88 5.92 -30.52
N ASP A 39 -11.36 6.75 -31.44
CA ASP A 39 -10.57 7.21 -32.57
C ASP A 39 -9.43 8.05 -32.01
N GLY A 40 -8.24 7.43 -32.01
CA GLY A 40 -7.04 7.99 -31.40
C GLY A 40 -6.66 9.32 -32.03
N ASN A 41 -6.99 10.41 -31.33
CA ASN A 41 -6.27 11.66 -31.47
C ASN A 41 -6.21 12.42 -30.13
N GLY A 42 -5.13 12.13 -29.38
CA GLY A 42 -4.37 13.12 -28.63
C GLY A 42 -5.12 14.17 -27.79
N ASN A 43 -5.89 13.75 -26.79
CA ASN A 43 -5.80 14.32 -25.44
C ASN A 43 -6.58 13.45 -24.46
N GLY A 44 -5.95 13.16 -23.32
CA GLY A 44 -6.28 12.02 -22.46
C GLY A 44 -7.72 11.97 -21.90
N HIS A 45 -8.12 10.71 -21.66
CA HIS A 45 -9.23 10.18 -20.85
C HIS A 45 -10.34 9.46 -21.63
N SER A 46 -10.02 8.28 -22.21
CA SER A 46 -10.99 7.19 -22.38
C SER A 46 -10.28 5.87 -22.72
N LYS A 47 -9.65 5.23 -21.73
CA LYS A 47 -9.55 3.76 -21.78
C LYS A 47 -10.97 3.27 -21.55
N GLY A 48 -11.62 2.75 -22.60
CA GLY A 48 -13.00 2.24 -22.54
C GLY A 48 -13.24 1.52 -21.21
N VAL A 49 -14.20 2.04 -20.45
CA VAL A 49 -14.53 1.50 -19.13
C VAL A 49 -15.18 0.15 -19.40
N ARG A 50 -14.42 -0.93 -19.22
CA ARG A 50 -14.98 -2.27 -19.26
C ARG A 50 -15.85 -2.45 -18.02
N LEU A 51 -17.14 -2.14 -18.12
CA LEU A 51 -18.13 -2.48 -17.10
C LEU A 51 -18.36 -4.00 -17.14
N GLY A 52 -17.51 -4.72 -16.43
CA GLY A 52 -17.61 -6.15 -16.26
C GLY A 52 -16.43 -6.65 -15.43
N PRO A 53 -16.60 -7.74 -14.66
CA PRO A 53 -15.48 -8.33 -13.93
C PRO A 53 -14.34 -8.67 -14.89
N SER A 54 -13.16 -8.09 -14.70
CA SER A 54 -11.98 -8.28 -15.55
C SER A 54 -11.25 -9.60 -15.28
N PHE A 55 -11.99 -10.64 -14.92
CA PHE A 55 -11.43 -11.98 -14.74
C PHE A 55 -11.45 -12.68 -16.10
N GLY A 56 -10.27 -12.93 -16.67
CA GLY A 56 -10.16 -13.86 -17.79
C GLY A 56 -10.77 -15.20 -17.40
N VAL A 57 -11.63 -15.76 -18.25
CA VAL A 57 -12.29 -17.05 -17.99
C VAL A 57 -11.22 -18.12 -17.80
N ARG A 58 -10.97 -18.49 -16.55
CA ARG A 58 -10.06 -19.57 -16.18
C ARG A 58 -10.85 -20.86 -16.20
N SER A 59 -10.37 -21.84 -16.94
CA SER A 59 -10.91 -23.20 -16.93
C SER A 59 -9.75 -24.18 -16.79
N ILE A 60 -10.04 -25.38 -16.29
CA ILE A 60 -9.10 -26.51 -16.30
C ILE A 60 -8.58 -26.76 -17.73
N PHE A 61 -9.39 -26.43 -18.73
CA PHE A 61 -9.08 -26.59 -20.15
C PHE A 61 -8.48 -25.32 -20.81
N ASN A 62 -8.32 -24.22 -20.07
CA ASN A 62 -7.70 -22.97 -20.54
C ASN A 62 -6.84 -22.35 -19.43
N PRO A 63 -5.66 -22.92 -19.11
CA PRO A 63 -4.74 -22.33 -18.15
C PRO A 63 -4.14 -21.03 -18.70
N ALA A 64 -3.92 -20.05 -17.82
CA ALA A 64 -3.25 -18.81 -18.19
C ALA A 64 -1.85 -19.10 -18.76
N PRO A 65 -1.32 -18.28 -19.70
CA PRO A 65 0.06 -18.40 -20.12
C PRO A 65 0.94 -18.29 -18.89
N GLN A 66 1.65 -19.37 -18.59
CA GLN A 66 2.60 -19.44 -17.51
C GLN A 66 3.72 -18.46 -17.87
N GLN A 67 3.60 -17.21 -17.42
CA GLN A 67 4.74 -16.32 -17.35
C GLN A 67 5.74 -17.08 -16.50
N ALA A 68 6.79 -17.56 -17.13
CA ALA A 68 7.93 -18.15 -16.45
C ALA A 68 8.52 -17.04 -15.56
N SER A 69 8.03 -16.93 -14.34
CA SER A 69 8.62 -16.11 -13.30
C SER A 69 9.91 -16.79 -12.88
N GLY A 70 10.95 -16.65 -13.71
CA GLY A 70 12.32 -17.08 -13.46
C GLY A 70 13.06 -16.18 -12.47
N ALA A 71 12.42 -15.86 -11.35
CA ALA A 71 13.06 -15.29 -10.17
C ALA A 71 12.29 -15.80 -8.94
N PRO A 72 12.97 -16.19 -7.83
CA PRO A 72 12.29 -16.36 -6.56
C PRO A 72 11.77 -14.97 -6.14
N GLY A 73 10.55 -14.65 -6.57
CA GLY A 73 9.86 -13.45 -6.13
C GLY A 73 9.66 -13.58 -4.62
N VAL A 74 10.11 -12.57 -3.87
CA VAL A 74 9.86 -12.46 -2.43
C VAL A 74 8.37 -12.69 -2.21
N SER A 75 8.02 -13.66 -1.35
CA SER A 75 6.62 -13.99 -1.14
C SER A 75 5.89 -12.76 -0.59
N ALA A 76 4.66 -12.51 -1.02
CA ALA A 76 3.84 -11.46 -0.44
C ALA A 76 3.72 -11.62 1.09
N TYR A 77 3.78 -12.87 1.57
CA TYR A 77 3.87 -13.20 2.98
C TYR A 77 5.14 -12.68 3.64
N ASP A 78 6.31 -12.80 3.00
CA ASP A 78 7.59 -12.35 3.55
C ASP A 78 7.63 -10.82 3.70
N VAL A 79 7.04 -10.10 2.75
CA VAL A 79 6.91 -8.63 2.81
C VAL A 79 5.97 -8.22 3.93
N ALA A 80 4.84 -8.90 4.09
CA ALA A 80 3.89 -8.64 5.18
C ALA A 80 4.51 -8.92 6.56
N ALA A 81 5.22 -10.05 6.69
CA ALA A 81 5.92 -10.42 7.92
C ALA A 81 7.03 -9.40 8.26
N LEU A 82 7.77 -8.91 7.26
CA LEU A 82 8.75 -7.84 7.46
C LEU A 82 8.09 -6.54 7.96
N GLN A 83 6.97 -6.14 7.36
CA GLN A 83 6.24 -4.95 7.78
C GLN A 83 5.79 -5.06 9.25
N GLU A 84 5.27 -6.22 9.66
CA GLU A 84 4.87 -6.46 11.05
C GLU A 84 6.06 -6.34 12.03
N LYS A 85 7.22 -6.91 11.67
CA LYS A 85 8.45 -6.78 12.48
C LYS A 85 8.84 -5.32 12.67
N VAL A 86 8.78 -4.53 11.61
CA VAL A 86 9.13 -3.10 11.65
C VAL A 86 8.09 -2.31 12.46
N ASP A 87 6.80 -2.57 12.28
CA ASP A 87 5.76 -1.91 13.07
C ASP A 87 5.93 -2.20 14.57
N ARG A 88 6.32 -3.43 14.92
CA ARG A 88 6.65 -3.82 16.30
C ARG A 88 7.87 -3.06 16.83
N LEU A 89 8.93 -2.94 16.03
CA LEU A 89 10.12 -2.14 16.35
C LEU A 89 9.73 -0.69 16.68
N ILE A 90 8.92 -0.06 15.82
CA ILE A 90 8.46 1.32 16.01
C ILE A 90 7.70 1.48 17.33
N ARG A 91 6.77 0.56 17.64
CA ARG A 91 5.99 0.61 18.89
C ARG A 91 6.88 0.50 20.13
N VAL A 92 7.87 -0.38 20.10
CA VAL A 92 8.78 -0.57 21.24
C VAL A 92 9.69 0.64 21.43
N TYR A 93 10.25 1.19 20.35
CA TYR A 93 11.04 2.42 20.41
C TYR A 93 10.22 3.61 20.95
N ARG A 94 8.96 3.73 20.55
CA ARG A 94 8.05 4.75 21.09
C ARG A 94 7.78 4.60 22.59
N ALA A 95 7.67 3.37 23.07
CA ALA A 95 7.34 3.12 24.48
C ALA A 95 8.56 3.18 25.40
N ARG A 96 9.76 2.86 24.89
CA ARG A 96 10.94 2.59 25.73
C ARG A 96 12.22 3.28 25.25
N GLY A 97 12.20 3.97 24.12
CA GLY A 97 13.38 4.63 23.54
C GLY A 97 14.02 5.67 24.46
N HIS A 98 13.22 6.33 25.30
CA HIS A 98 13.70 7.26 26.31
C HIS A 98 14.73 6.65 27.27
N ARG A 99 14.72 5.32 27.48
CA ARG A 99 15.70 4.63 28.33
C ARG A 99 17.08 4.53 27.69
N LEU A 100 17.17 4.64 26.36
CA LEU A 100 18.42 4.72 25.61
C LEU A 100 18.85 6.18 25.34
N ALA A 101 18.06 7.18 25.77
CA ALA A 101 18.40 8.57 25.57
C ALA A 101 19.64 8.98 26.38
N LYS A 102 20.53 9.72 25.75
CA LYS A 102 21.76 10.28 26.34
C LYS A 102 21.44 11.53 27.15
N VAL A 103 20.63 11.36 28.20
CA VAL A 103 20.22 12.43 29.11
C VAL A 103 21.25 12.73 30.20
N ASP A 104 22.13 11.77 30.51
CA ASP A 104 23.15 11.94 31.55
C ASP A 104 24.41 12.64 31.00
N PRO A 105 24.70 13.89 31.42
CA PRO A 105 25.90 14.61 30.98
C PRO A 105 27.19 14.02 31.58
N LEU A 106 27.09 13.17 32.61
CA LEU A 106 28.23 12.52 33.25
C LEU A 106 28.67 11.24 32.53
N GLY A 107 27.94 10.82 31.49
CA GLY A 107 28.35 9.74 30.60
C GLY A 107 28.35 8.35 31.24
N ARG A 108 27.46 8.08 32.20
CA ARG A 108 27.32 6.73 32.77
C ARG A 108 26.89 5.74 31.68
N PRO A 109 27.34 4.48 31.77
CA PRO A 109 26.94 3.46 30.80
C PRO A 109 25.43 3.24 30.87
N LEU A 110 24.79 3.22 29.70
CA LEU A 110 23.36 2.92 29.60
C LEU A 110 23.11 1.44 29.93
N PRO A 111 21.99 1.11 30.59
CA PRO A 111 21.61 -0.27 30.81
C PRO A 111 21.35 -0.97 29.47
N ALA A 112 21.76 -2.23 29.35
CA ALA A 112 21.39 -3.05 28.21
C ALA A 112 19.88 -3.34 28.24
N ILE A 113 19.18 -3.02 27.15
CA ILE A 113 17.74 -3.24 27.03
C ILE A 113 17.53 -4.20 25.85
N PRO A 114 17.40 -5.51 26.10
CA PRO A 114 17.33 -6.51 25.04
C PRO A 114 16.11 -6.30 24.13
N GLU A 115 15.07 -5.63 24.61
CA GLU A 115 13.85 -5.36 23.87
C GLU A 115 14.02 -4.34 22.74
N LEU A 116 15.10 -3.55 22.74
CA LEU A 116 15.44 -2.59 21.68
C LEU A 116 16.50 -3.14 20.71
N GLU A 117 17.06 -4.32 20.98
CA GLU A 117 18.02 -4.97 20.08
C GLU A 117 17.32 -5.54 18.85
N LEU A 118 17.98 -5.48 17.69
CA LEU A 118 17.43 -5.98 16.42
C LEU A 118 17.11 -7.48 16.47
N ASP A 119 17.94 -8.25 17.18
CA ASP A 119 17.78 -9.69 17.41
C ASP A 119 16.43 -10.02 18.07
N TYR A 120 15.90 -9.14 18.94
CA TYR A 120 14.61 -9.36 19.60
C TYR A 120 13.42 -9.35 18.62
N PHE A 121 13.57 -8.64 17.50
CA PHE A 121 12.56 -8.58 16.44
C PHE A 121 12.76 -9.64 15.35
N GLY A 122 13.86 -10.41 15.43
CA GLY A 122 14.23 -11.37 14.40
C GLY A 122 14.48 -10.71 13.05
N LEU A 123 15.02 -9.49 13.05
CA LEU A 123 15.42 -8.76 11.85
C LEU A 123 16.87 -9.10 11.52
N SER A 124 17.07 -9.76 10.38
CA SER A 124 18.40 -10.01 9.82
C SER A 124 18.94 -8.79 9.06
N ASP A 125 20.26 -8.71 8.88
CA ASP A 125 20.87 -7.61 8.11
C ASP A 125 20.37 -7.57 6.65
N ALA A 126 20.08 -8.73 6.05
CA ALA A 126 19.49 -8.82 4.72
C ALA A 126 18.05 -8.27 4.64
N GLU A 127 17.32 -8.22 5.76
CA GLU A 127 15.99 -7.63 5.82
C GLU A 127 16.04 -6.10 6.02
N LEU A 128 17.13 -5.57 6.60
CA LEU A 128 17.31 -4.14 6.86
C LEU A 128 17.38 -3.29 5.58
N ASP A 129 17.81 -3.88 4.47
CA ASP A 129 17.96 -3.21 3.18
C ASP A 129 16.77 -3.46 2.23
N ARG A 130 15.74 -4.18 2.69
CA ARG A 130 14.51 -4.38 1.91
C ARG A 130 13.64 -3.14 1.94
N THR A 131 12.87 -2.93 0.88
CA THR A 131 11.92 -1.83 0.81
C THR A 131 10.64 -2.18 1.56
N ILE A 132 10.20 -1.24 2.40
CA ILE A 132 8.96 -1.31 3.17
C ILE A 132 8.14 -0.05 2.94
N VAL A 133 6.85 -0.12 3.27
CA VAL A 133 5.99 1.07 3.25
C VAL A 133 6.17 1.79 4.58
N SER A 134 6.65 3.03 4.51
CA SER A 134 6.84 3.90 5.67
C SER A 134 5.75 4.98 5.65
N THR A 135 4.78 4.88 6.57
CA THR A 135 3.71 5.87 6.74
C THR A 135 3.80 6.65 8.04
N THR A 136 4.55 6.15 9.01
CA THR A 136 4.31 6.49 10.43
C THR A 136 5.42 7.32 11.06
N ILE A 137 6.57 7.45 10.39
CA ILE A 137 7.77 8.14 10.91
C ILE A 137 8.28 9.21 9.94
N ALA A 138 8.28 8.91 8.63
CA ALA A 138 8.68 9.85 7.58
C ALA A 138 7.48 10.25 6.71
N ALA A 139 7.71 11.11 5.72
CA ALA A 139 6.73 11.37 4.67
C ALA A 139 6.28 10.04 4.03
N PRO A 140 4.98 9.86 3.73
CA PRO A 140 4.48 8.61 3.17
C PRO A 140 5.29 8.19 1.94
N GLY A 141 5.90 7.01 1.98
CA GLY A 141 6.80 6.57 0.93
C GLY A 141 7.36 5.17 1.13
N LEU A 142 8.27 4.79 0.23
CA LEU A 142 9.08 3.58 0.37
C LEU A 142 10.38 3.95 1.08
N ASP A 143 10.68 3.27 2.18
CA ASP A 143 11.94 3.39 2.91
C ASP A 143 12.48 2.00 3.23
N THR A 144 13.69 1.95 3.82
CA THR A 144 14.29 0.72 4.34
C THR A 144 14.18 0.69 5.86
N PRO A 145 14.08 -0.50 6.49
CA PRO A 145 14.11 -0.62 7.94
C PRO A 145 15.35 0.01 8.58
N ARG A 146 16.50 0.00 7.88
CA ARG A 146 17.73 0.70 8.31
C ARG A 146 17.51 2.19 8.53
N LYS A 147 16.86 2.87 7.57
CA LYS A 147 16.57 4.30 7.64
C LYS A 147 15.51 4.61 8.70
N VAL A 148 14.53 3.71 8.87
CA VAL A 148 13.54 3.81 9.95
C VAL A 148 14.22 3.74 11.31
N LEU A 149 15.16 2.81 11.50
CA LEU A 149 15.93 2.67 12.74
C LEU A 149 16.73 3.93 13.07
N GLU A 150 17.41 4.51 12.07
CA GLU A 150 18.13 5.78 12.21
C GLU A 150 17.20 6.89 12.71
N HIS A 151 16.04 7.06 12.08
CA HIS A 151 15.04 8.07 12.47
C HIS A 151 14.51 7.84 13.89
N LEU A 152 14.28 6.57 14.28
CA LEU A 152 13.86 6.23 15.63
C LEU A 152 14.93 6.59 16.67
N GLN A 153 16.20 6.33 16.38
CA GLN A 153 17.30 6.67 17.28
C GLN A 153 17.46 8.19 17.42
N GLU A 154 17.35 8.94 16.32
CA GLU A 154 17.39 10.40 16.34
C GLU A 154 16.24 11.01 17.13
N THR A 155 15.05 10.41 17.03
CA THR A 155 13.83 10.94 17.66
C THR A 155 13.75 10.58 19.14
N TYR A 156 14.05 9.33 19.53
CA TYR A 156 13.79 8.82 20.87
C TYR A 156 15.06 8.61 21.73
N CYS A 157 16.25 8.53 21.13
CA CYS A 157 17.48 8.12 21.83
C CYS A 157 18.59 9.19 21.84
N ARG A 158 18.28 10.43 21.43
CA ARG A 158 19.25 11.55 21.44
C ARG A 158 19.38 12.14 22.86
N SER A 159 19.42 13.46 22.99
CA SER A 159 19.58 14.17 24.26
C SER A 159 18.25 14.35 25.01
N ILE A 160 17.14 13.91 24.41
CA ILE A 160 15.79 13.96 24.97
C ILE A 160 15.20 12.57 24.77
N GLY A 161 14.67 11.99 25.84
CA GLY A 161 13.86 10.78 25.79
C GLY A 161 12.40 11.12 26.05
N VAL A 162 11.52 10.81 25.11
CA VAL A 162 10.07 10.99 25.21
C VAL A 162 9.38 9.64 25.36
#